data_AF-A0A419JJ44-F1
#
_entry.id   AF-A0A419JJ44-F1
#
_cell.length_a   1.000
_cell.length_b   1.000
_cell.length_c   1.000
_cell.angle_alpha   90.00
_cell.angle_beta   90.00
_cell.angle_gamma   90.00
#
_symmetry.space_group_name_H-M   'P 1'
#
loop_
_entity.id
_entity.type
_entity.pdbx_description
1 polymer ?
#
loop_
_entity_poly.entity_id
_entity_poly.type
_entity_poly.pdbx_seq_one_letter_code
_entity_poly.pdbx_strand_id
1 'polypeptide(L)'
;MNTVFKLYLDLWILWGVASALALSRISLRGMKTPSRHIFSLLLIALLISASVYPVFATSGRSHAFKVKPTLDGLFYARNDFKWDMDAIRWINENIKGHPVFLTIPARDYTWESRVASITGVPIVIGWMGEEIMWRGDRKEVTERMNDVMKVLSSPVIDEGVIKILERYNVSYIYIGPVERERYPQGVLKFEDWDGCEVAYKNECVTIYRLRSINA
;
A
#
# COMPACT_ATOMS: atom_id res chain seq x y z
N MET A 1 -15.99 -3.81 4.59
CA MET A 1 -15.76 -5.27 4.61
C MET A 1 -17.00 -6.00 5.13
N ASN A 2 -17.36 -7.17 4.56
CA ASN A 2 -18.45 -8.01 5.06
C ASN A 2 -17.91 -9.30 5.72
N THR A 3 -18.79 -10.03 6.41
CA THR A 3 -18.44 -11.27 7.14
C THR A 3 -17.88 -12.35 6.21
N VAL A 4 -18.36 -12.40 4.95
CA VAL A 4 -17.86 -13.32 3.94
C VAL A 4 -16.37 -13.07 3.72
N PHE A 5 -15.96 -11.84 3.47
CA PHE A 5 -14.54 -11.50 3.26
C PHE A 5 -13.66 -11.88 4.45
N LYS A 6 -14.12 -11.65 5.69
CA LYS A 6 -13.37 -11.94 6.91
C LYS A 6 -13.15 -13.43 7.15
N LEU A 7 -14.17 -14.26 6.90
CA LEU A 7 -14.16 -15.70 7.22
C LEU A 7 -13.89 -16.59 6.00
N TYR A 8 -13.72 -16.00 4.81
CA TYR A 8 -13.59 -16.75 3.57
C TYR A 8 -12.47 -17.79 3.64
N LEU A 9 -11.24 -17.34 3.98
CA LEU A 9 -10.07 -18.22 4.01
C LEU A 9 -10.19 -19.30 5.10
N ASP A 10 -10.67 -18.93 6.29
CA ASP A 10 -10.86 -19.88 7.40
C ASP A 10 -11.83 -20.99 7.03
N LEU A 11 -12.95 -20.63 6.39
CA LEU A 11 -13.92 -21.61 5.89
C LEU A 11 -13.28 -22.55 4.87
N TRP A 12 -12.55 -22.03 3.87
CA TRP A 12 -11.91 -22.88 2.87
C TRP A 12 -10.89 -23.86 3.45
N ILE A 13 -10.13 -23.44 4.47
CA ILE A 13 -9.19 -24.32 5.17
C ILE A 13 -9.96 -25.45 5.89
N LEU A 14 -11.02 -25.12 6.63
CA LEU A 14 -11.84 -26.11 7.34
C LEU A 14 -12.53 -27.07 6.39
N TRP A 15 -13.09 -26.57 5.28
CA TRP A 15 -13.69 -27.40 4.22
C TRP A 15 -12.65 -28.29 3.54
N GLY A 16 -11.42 -27.81 3.36
CA GLY A 16 -10.30 -28.61 2.86
C GLY A 16 -10.04 -29.84 3.76
N VAL A 17 -9.90 -29.63 5.07
CA VAL A 17 -9.70 -30.71 6.04
C VAL A 17 -10.91 -31.66 6.09
N ALA A 18 -12.13 -31.11 6.14
CA ALA A 18 -13.35 -31.91 6.18
C ALA A 18 -13.52 -32.77 4.92
N SER A 19 -13.16 -32.24 3.74
CA SER A 19 -13.25 -32.97 2.47
C SER A 19 -12.26 -34.15 2.41
N ALA A 20 -11.03 -33.97 2.91
CA ALA A 20 -10.05 -35.04 3.01
C ALA A 20 -10.52 -36.17 3.94
N LEU A 21 -11.08 -35.81 5.10
CA LEU A 21 -11.65 -36.79 6.04
C LEU A 21 -12.87 -37.50 5.44
N ALA A 22 -13.79 -36.77 4.81
CA ALA A 22 -14.94 -37.36 4.14
C ALA A 22 -14.51 -38.35 3.06
N LEU A 23 -13.54 -37.97 2.23
CA LEU A 23 -13.00 -38.83 1.18
C LEU A 23 -12.38 -40.11 1.75
N SER A 24 -11.65 -40.03 2.87
CA SER A 24 -11.07 -41.21 3.54
C SER A 24 -12.12 -42.20 4.06
N ARG A 25 -13.33 -41.72 4.36
CA ARG A 25 -14.45 -42.54 4.88
C ARG A 25 -15.36 -43.09 3.79
N ILE A 26 -15.24 -42.63 2.55
CA ILE A 26 -16.00 -43.17 1.42
C ILE A 26 -15.50 -44.60 1.14
N SER A 27 -16.30 -45.59 1.54
CA SER A 27 -16.00 -46.99 1.29
C SER A 27 -16.36 -47.37 -0.14
N LEU A 28 -15.35 -47.47 -1.01
CA LEU A 28 -15.51 -47.96 -2.37
C LEU A 28 -15.81 -49.47 -2.45
N ARG A 29 -15.73 -50.19 -1.32
CA ARG A 29 -15.88 -51.66 -1.26
C ARG A 29 -17.32 -52.13 -1.53
N GLY A 30 -18.33 -51.31 -1.25
CA GLY A 30 -19.74 -51.61 -1.50
C GLY A 30 -20.26 -51.13 -2.85
N MET A 31 -19.44 -50.45 -3.65
CA MET A 31 -19.85 -49.89 -4.94
C MET A 31 -19.72 -50.95 -6.05
N LYS A 32 -20.71 -51.01 -6.95
CA LYS A 32 -20.58 -51.78 -8.20
C LYS A 32 -19.39 -51.25 -9.00
N THR A 33 -18.64 -52.13 -9.66
CA THR A 33 -17.45 -51.82 -10.48
C THR A 33 -17.61 -50.58 -11.38
N PRO A 34 -18.67 -50.45 -12.21
CA PRO A 34 -18.84 -49.27 -13.07
C PRO A 34 -18.99 -47.96 -12.27
N SER A 35 -19.74 -47.98 -11.17
CA SER A 35 -19.93 -46.80 -10.30
C SER A 35 -18.61 -46.36 -9.65
N ARG A 36 -17.75 -47.31 -9.27
CA ARG A 36 -16.42 -47.02 -8.73
C ARG A 36 -15.52 -46.33 -9.76
N HIS A 37 -15.52 -46.80 -11.01
CA HIS A 37 -14.76 -46.16 -12.08
C HIS A 37 -15.27 -44.75 -12.37
N ILE A 38 -16.59 -44.57 -12.50
CA ILE A 38 -17.21 -43.25 -12.71
C ILE A 38 -16.82 -42.29 -11.58
N PHE A 39 -16.97 -42.71 -10.32
CA PHE A 39 -16.58 -41.88 -9.17
C PHE A 39 -15.10 -41.50 -9.20
N SER A 40 -14.21 -42.47 -9.47
CA SER A 40 -12.77 -42.22 -9.52
C SER A 40 -12.39 -41.26 -10.65
N LEU A 41 -12.99 -41.44 -11.83
CA LEU A 41 -12.76 -40.54 -12.97
C LEU A 41 -13.25 -39.12 -12.68
N LEU A 42 -14.43 -38.98 -12.08
CA LEU A 42 -14.97 -37.67 -11.67
C LEU A 42 -14.08 -37.00 -10.61
N LEU A 43 -13.61 -37.76 -9.62
CA LEU A 43 -12.70 -37.25 -8.60
C LEU A 43 -11.37 -36.80 -9.21
N ILE A 44 -10.77 -37.60 -10.09
CA ILE A 44 -9.53 -37.24 -10.80
C ILE A 44 -9.75 -35.97 -11.64
N ALA A 45 -10.85 -35.91 -12.40
CA ALA A 45 -11.19 -34.74 -13.20
C ALA A 45 -11.37 -33.48 -12.33
N LEU A 46 -12.02 -33.61 -11.17
CA LEU A 46 -12.17 -32.52 -10.21
C LEU A 46 -10.82 -32.07 -9.66
N LEU A 47 -9.93 -32.99 -9.27
CA LEU A 47 -8.61 -32.67 -8.74
C LEU A 47 -7.71 -32.00 -9.80
N ILE A 48 -7.75 -32.48 -11.05
CA ILE A 48 -7.02 -31.85 -12.16
C ILE A 48 -7.55 -30.44 -12.38
N SER A 49 -8.87 -30.27 -12.47
CA SER A 49 -9.52 -28.97 -12.65
C SER A 49 -9.15 -27.99 -11.52
N ALA A 50 -9.23 -28.44 -10.27
CA ALA A 50 -8.86 -27.63 -9.10
C ALA A 50 -7.37 -27.28 -9.07
N SER A 51 -6.50 -28.15 -9.60
CA SER A 51 -5.04 -27.95 -9.63
C SER A 51 -4.59 -26.94 -10.69
N VAL A 52 -5.42 -26.63 -11.70
CA VAL A 52 -5.12 -25.59 -12.70
C VAL A 52 -4.79 -24.27 -12.02
N TYR A 53 -5.64 -23.82 -11.10
CA TYR A 53 -5.45 -22.54 -10.42
C TYR A 53 -4.12 -22.45 -9.66
N PRO A 54 -3.79 -23.30 -8.66
CA PRO A 54 -2.54 -23.16 -7.91
C PRO A 54 -1.30 -23.30 -8.80
N VAL A 55 -1.31 -24.12 -9.86
CA VAL A 55 -0.17 -24.24 -10.78
C VAL A 55 0.06 -22.93 -11.54
N PHE A 56 -0.96 -22.41 -12.22
CA PHE A 56 -0.82 -21.19 -13.02
C PHE A 56 -0.70 -19.93 -12.16
N ALA A 57 -1.42 -19.86 -11.02
CA ALA A 57 -1.31 -18.77 -10.07
C ALA A 57 0.08 -18.73 -9.44
N THR A 58 0.64 -19.87 -9.02
CA THR A 58 2.01 -19.90 -8.46
C THR A 58 3.03 -19.48 -9.50
N SER A 59 2.94 -20.01 -10.73
CA SER A 59 3.82 -19.61 -11.82
C SER A 59 3.72 -18.11 -12.13
N GLY A 60 2.50 -17.58 -12.29
CA GLY A 60 2.27 -16.16 -12.57
C GLY A 60 2.74 -15.24 -11.45
N ARG A 61 2.44 -15.57 -10.18
CA ARG A 61 2.80 -14.76 -9.01
C ARG A 61 4.29 -14.81 -8.65
N SER A 62 4.96 -15.92 -8.92
CA SER A 62 6.40 -16.07 -8.69
C SER A 62 7.26 -15.58 -9.87
N HIS A 63 6.64 -15.06 -10.94
CA HIS A 63 7.32 -14.83 -12.22
C HIS A 63 8.09 -16.07 -12.70
N ALA A 64 7.48 -17.24 -12.53
CA ALA A 64 8.09 -18.55 -12.77
C ALA A 64 9.45 -18.73 -12.08
N PHE A 65 9.60 -18.14 -10.89
CA PHE A 65 10.84 -18.13 -10.09
C PHE A 65 12.07 -17.55 -10.83
N LYS A 66 11.85 -16.70 -11.84
CA LYS A 66 12.92 -16.04 -12.60
C LYS A 66 13.51 -14.82 -11.89
N VAL A 67 12.84 -14.34 -10.84
CA VAL A 67 13.30 -13.22 -10.01
C VAL A 67 14.14 -13.78 -8.86
N LYS A 68 15.23 -13.08 -8.51
CA LYS A 68 16.09 -13.45 -7.40
C LYS A 68 15.28 -13.50 -6.09
N PRO A 69 15.19 -14.66 -5.40
CA PRO A 69 14.49 -14.74 -4.12
C PRO A 69 15.26 -13.96 -3.05
N THR A 70 14.53 -13.24 -2.21
CA THR A 70 15.08 -12.42 -1.13
C THR A 70 14.05 -12.24 -0.02
N LEU A 71 14.53 -12.09 1.22
CA LEU A 71 13.70 -11.74 2.38
C LEU A 71 13.53 -10.22 2.52
N ASP A 72 14.21 -9.44 1.69
CA ASP A 72 14.09 -7.99 1.65
C ASP A 72 12.88 -7.57 0.81
N GLY A 73 11.79 -7.20 1.49
CA GLY A 73 10.54 -6.76 0.87
C GLY A 73 10.65 -5.49 0.03
N LEU A 74 11.75 -4.73 0.14
CA LEU A 74 11.99 -3.50 -0.61
C LEU A 74 13.01 -3.70 -1.74
N PHE A 75 13.42 -4.94 -2.02
CA PHE A 75 14.38 -5.23 -3.08
C PHE A 75 13.95 -4.69 -4.44
N TYR A 76 12.67 -4.87 -4.80
CA TYR A 76 12.14 -4.35 -6.07
C TYR A 76 12.19 -2.81 -6.12
N ALA A 77 11.86 -2.16 -5.01
CA ALA A 77 11.77 -0.70 -4.93
C ALA A 77 13.11 0.00 -5.12
N ARG A 78 14.23 -0.66 -4.79
CA ARG A 78 15.57 -0.10 -5.06
C ARG A 78 15.88 0.06 -6.53
N ASN A 79 15.27 -0.74 -7.39
CA ASN A 79 15.44 -0.62 -8.84
C ASN A 79 14.40 0.33 -9.44
N ASP A 80 13.13 0.15 -9.06
CA ASP A 80 12.00 0.85 -9.68
C ASP A 80 11.82 2.28 -9.15
N PHE A 81 12.20 2.52 -7.89
CA PHE A 81 11.98 3.77 -7.16
C PHE A 81 13.26 4.27 -6.48
N LYS A 82 14.41 4.16 -7.16
CA LYS A 82 15.73 4.47 -6.61
C LYS A 82 15.80 5.83 -5.89
N TRP A 83 15.18 6.87 -6.44
CA TRP A 83 15.19 8.22 -5.87
C TRP A 83 14.38 8.34 -4.59
N ASP A 84 13.22 7.67 -4.52
CA ASP A 84 12.46 7.58 -3.28
C ASP A 84 13.23 6.76 -2.24
N MET A 85 13.86 5.66 -2.64
CA MET A 85 14.63 4.81 -1.72
C MET A 85 15.84 5.53 -1.10
N ASP A 86 16.51 6.38 -1.86
CA ASP A 86 17.59 7.24 -1.32
C ASP A 86 17.05 8.27 -0.31
N ALA A 87 15.91 8.90 -0.60
CA ALA A 87 15.27 9.85 0.29
C ALA A 87 14.74 9.19 1.57
N ILE A 88 14.13 8.00 1.45
CA ILE A 88 13.65 7.17 2.56
C ILE A 88 14.82 6.75 3.47
N ARG A 89 15.97 6.37 2.88
CA ARG A 89 17.18 6.08 3.65
C ARG A 89 17.61 7.31 4.45
N TRP A 90 17.66 8.48 3.80
CA TRP A 90 17.98 9.73 4.48
C TRP A 90 17.01 10.05 5.62
N ILE A 91 15.70 9.84 5.43
CA ILE A 91 14.68 10.03 6.49
C ILE A 91 15.01 9.14 7.70
N ASN A 92 15.24 7.84 7.50
CA ASN A 92 15.54 6.91 8.58
C ASN A 92 16.82 7.27 9.36
N GLU A 93 17.83 7.80 8.67
CA GLU A 93 19.10 8.16 9.28
C GLU A 93 19.02 9.50 10.06
N ASN A 94 18.33 10.50 9.50
CA ASN A 94 18.42 11.89 9.92
C ASN A 94 17.20 12.39 10.70
N ILE A 95 16.01 11.84 10.47
CA ILE A 95 14.80 12.27 11.15
C ILE A 95 14.67 11.52 12.48
N LYS A 96 14.47 12.28 13.56
CA LYS A 96 14.25 11.76 14.91
C LYS A 96 12.85 12.14 15.39
N GLY A 97 12.27 11.30 16.25
CA GLY A 97 10.90 11.48 16.74
C GLY A 97 9.86 11.20 15.65
N HIS A 98 8.70 11.84 15.77
CA HIS A 98 7.56 11.62 14.88
C HIS A 98 7.04 12.94 14.27
N PRO A 99 7.88 13.72 13.57
CA PRO A 99 7.42 14.90 12.86
C PRO A 99 6.44 14.51 11.74
N VAL A 100 5.39 15.31 11.53
CA VAL A 100 4.37 15.04 10.52
C VAL A 100 4.88 15.44 9.14
N PHE A 101 4.78 14.50 8.20
CA PHE A 101 5.07 14.72 6.79
C PHE A 101 3.78 14.99 6.01
N LEU A 102 3.81 15.98 5.13
CA LEU A 102 2.81 16.12 4.08
C LEU A 102 3.32 15.44 2.82
N THR A 103 2.61 14.39 2.42
CA THR A 103 2.83 13.61 1.19
C THR A 103 1.58 13.68 0.32
N ILE A 104 1.62 13.05 -0.85
CA ILE A 104 0.43 12.86 -1.67
C ILE A 104 -0.69 12.13 -0.90
N PRO A 105 -1.98 12.47 -1.11
CA PRO A 105 -3.07 11.64 -0.63
C PRO A 105 -3.09 10.34 -1.43
N ALA A 106 -2.89 9.23 -0.75
CA ALA A 106 -2.53 7.98 -1.40
C ALA A 106 -3.76 7.15 -1.80
N ARG A 107 -3.71 6.61 -3.02
CA ARG A 107 -4.62 5.55 -3.47
C ARG A 107 -4.22 4.22 -2.84
N ASP A 108 -5.22 3.46 -2.41
CA ASP A 108 -5.03 2.15 -1.79
C ASP A 108 -4.22 1.21 -2.70
N TYR A 109 -3.33 0.41 -2.11
CA TYR A 109 -2.49 -0.56 -2.82
C TYR A 109 -1.55 0.03 -3.89
N THR A 110 -1.20 1.31 -3.79
CA THR A 110 -0.21 1.96 -4.65
C THR A 110 1.04 2.36 -3.86
N TRP A 111 2.11 2.73 -4.59
CA TRP A 111 3.37 3.22 -4.00
C TRP A 111 3.20 4.57 -3.26
N GLU A 112 2.03 5.19 -3.28
CA GLU A 112 1.82 6.58 -2.85
C GLU A 112 2.04 6.83 -1.35
N SER A 113 1.84 5.82 -0.49
CA SER A 113 2.11 5.90 0.97
C SER A 113 3.55 5.52 1.37
N ARG A 114 4.48 5.34 0.41
CA ARG A 114 5.81 4.74 0.69
C ARG A 114 6.59 5.39 1.83
N VAL A 115 6.46 6.71 1.99
CA VAL A 115 7.16 7.47 3.04
C VAL A 115 6.76 6.95 4.42
N ALA A 116 5.46 6.95 4.74
CA ALA A 116 4.99 6.44 6.02
C ALA A 116 5.16 4.93 6.16
N SER A 117 4.82 4.16 5.11
CA SER A 117 4.85 2.69 5.16
C SER A 117 6.25 2.11 5.38
N ILE A 118 7.30 2.81 4.96
CA ILE A 118 8.68 2.32 5.05
C ILE A 118 9.45 2.94 6.23
N THR A 119 9.20 4.22 6.55
CA THR A 119 9.96 4.92 7.60
C THR A 119 9.24 4.97 8.94
N GLY A 120 7.92 4.75 8.96
CA GLY A 120 7.09 4.88 10.16
C GLY A 120 6.84 6.34 10.59
N VAL A 121 7.27 7.34 9.83
CA VAL A 121 6.91 8.74 10.12
C VAL A 121 5.41 8.97 9.90
N PRO A 122 4.75 9.78 10.74
CA PRO A 122 3.35 10.11 10.53
C PRO A 122 3.19 10.98 9.29
N ILE A 123 2.15 10.69 8.51
CA ILE A 123 1.69 11.54 7.40
C ILE A 123 0.29 12.07 7.67
N VAL A 124 -0.09 13.17 7.01
CA VAL A 124 -1.42 13.78 7.18
C VAL A 124 -2.55 12.80 6.81
N ILE A 125 -2.37 12.10 5.68
CA ILE A 125 -3.29 11.10 5.16
C ILE A 125 -2.54 10.08 4.27
N GLY A 126 -2.79 8.80 4.51
CA GLY A 126 -2.31 7.65 3.73
C GLY A 126 -3.40 7.07 2.84
N TRP A 127 -3.58 5.74 2.87
CA TRP A 127 -4.57 5.02 2.07
C TRP A 127 -5.99 5.30 2.58
N MET A 128 -6.73 6.10 1.81
CA MET A 128 -8.05 6.60 2.20
C MET A 128 -9.02 5.49 2.58
N GLY A 129 -9.11 4.42 1.77
CA GLY A 129 -10.08 3.35 2.02
C GLY A 129 -9.77 2.63 3.33
N GLU A 130 -8.50 2.38 3.61
CA GLU A 130 -8.05 1.78 4.85
C GLU A 130 -8.28 2.72 6.05
N GLU A 131 -7.92 4.00 5.93
CA GLU A 131 -8.14 4.96 7.02
C GLU A 131 -9.62 5.10 7.39
N ILE A 132 -10.53 5.08 6.41
CA ILE A 132 -11.98 5.07 6.67
C ILE A 132 -12.39 3.81 7.45
N MET A 133 -11.90 2.64 7.05
CA MET A 133 -12.28 1.36 7.68
C MET A 133 -11.75 1.25 9.11
N TRP A 134 -10.54 1.77 9.38
CA TRP A 134 -9.91 1.69 10.70
C TRP A 134 -10.35 2.80 11.65
N ARG A 135 -10.56 4.04 11.16
CA ARG A 135 -11.00 5.17 12.00
C ARG A 135 -12.50 5.19 12.23
N GLY A 136 -13.29 4.69 11.27
CA GLY A 136 -14.75 4.77 11.33
C GLY A 136 -15.34 6.15 11.04
N ASP A 137 -14.50 7.17 10.75
CA ASP A 137 -14.94 8.52 10.40
C ASP A 137 -14.56 8.87 8.95
N ARG A 138 -15.54 8.67 8.05
CA ARG A 138 -15.37 9.04 6.64
C ARG A 138 -15.23 10.55 6.43
N LYS A 139 -15.91 11.36 7.25
CA LYS A 139 -15.93 12.81 7.08
C LYS A 139 -14.55 13.37 7.39
N GLU A 140 -13.96 12.99 8.53
CA GLU A 140 -12.61 13.39 8.93
C GLU A 140 -11.56 13.02 7.87
N VAL A 141 -11.59 11.77 7.39
CA VAL A 141 -10.65 11.29 6.35
C VAL A 141 -10.81 12.07 5.04
N THR A 142 -12.04 12.39 4.65
CA THR A 142 -12.32 13.17 3.44
C THR A 142 -11.84 14.62 3.58
N GLU A 143 -12.00 15.23 4.75
CA GLU A 143 -11.47 16.56 5.05
C GLU A 143 -9.94 16.58 4.95
N ARG A 144 -9.23 15.64 5.58
CA ARG A 144 -7.76 15.52 5.49
C ARG A 144 -7.28 15.38 4.05
N MET A 145 -7.95 14.52 3.28
CA MET A 145 -7.65 14.34 1.86
C MET A 145 -7.80 15.65 1.08
N ASN A 146 -8.94 16.33 1.22
CA ASN A 146 -9.20 17.57 0.51
C ASN A 146 -8.22 18.68 0.91
N ASP A 147 -7.85 18.76 2.19
CA ASP A 147 -6.87 19.71 2.69
C ASP A 147 -5.49 19.48 2.05
N VAL A 148 -4.99 18.24 2.04
CA VAL A 148 -3.71 17.90 1.39
C VAL A 148 -3.77 18.13 -0.12
N MET A 149 -4.89 17.78 -0.77
CA MET A 149 -5.10 18.06 -2.18
C MET A 149 -4.99 19.56 -2.46
N LYS A 150 -5.64 20.41 -1.66
CA LYS A 150 -5.57 21.86 -1.79
C LYS A 150 -4.13 22.37 -1.65
N VAL A 151 -3.40 21.87 -0.65
CA VAL A 151 -1.98 22.23 -0.45
C VAL A 151 -1.14 21.85 -1.66
N LEU A 152 -1.30 20.66 -2.22
CA LEU A 152 -0.46 20.19 -3.33
C LEU A 152 -0.88 20.76 -4.70
N SER A 153 -2.18 21.03 -4.91
CA SER A 153 -2.68 21.52 -6.19
C SER A 153 -2.62 23.04 -6.36
N SER A 154 -2.69 23.81 -5.26
CA SER A 154 -2.61 25.27 -5.34
C SER A 154 -1.25 25.71 -5.89
N PRO A 155 -1.18 26.65 -6.86
CA PRO A 155 0.08 27.20 -7.34
C PRO A 155 0.67 28.29 -6.41
N VAL A 156 -0.07 28.71 -5.39
CA VAL A 156 0.34 29.78 -4.46
C VAL A 156 0.23 29.31 -3.01
N ILE A 157 1.11 29.85 -2.15
CA ILE A 157 1.01 29.70 -0.70
C ILE A 157 0.13 30.84 -0.17
N ASP A 158 -1.16 30.58 -0.04
CA ASP A 158 -2.12 31.52 0.56
C ASP A 158 -2.36 31.21 2.05
N GLU A 159 -3.13 32.07 2.73
CA GLU A 159 -3.51 31.89 4.14
C GLU A 159 -4.21 30.54 4.37
N GLY A 160 -4.96 30.03 3.39
CA GLY A 160 -5.63 28.74 3.47
C GLY A 160 -4.64 27.57 3.47
N VAL A 161 -3.60 27.61 2.64
CA VAL A 161 -2.51 26.62 2.62
C VAL A 161 -1.75 26.66 3.95
N ILE A 162 -1.41 27.86 4.44
CA ILE A 162 -0.70 28.02 5.72
C ILE A 162 -1.50 27.43 6.87
N LYS A 163 -2.79 27.77 6.99
CA LYS A 163 -3.68 27.22 8.02
C LYS A 163 -3.77 25.70 8.00
N ILE A 164 -3.72 25.08 6.81
CA ILE A 164 -3.72 23.62 6.70
C ILE A 164 -2.41 23.03 7.23
N LEU A 165 -1.26 23.60 6.85
CA LEU A 165 0.05 23.16 7.33
C LEU A 165 0.14 23.26 8.86
N GLU A 166 -0.37 24.34 9.44
CA GLU A 166 -0.44 24.54 10.89
C GLU A 166 -1.42 23.58 11.57
N ARG A 167 -2.64 23.41 11.02
CA ARG A 167 -3.68 22.51 11.57
C ARG A 167 -3.17 21.09 11.76
N TYR A 168 -2.38 20.59 10.82
CA TYR A 168 -1.82 19.24 10.89
C TYR A 168 -0.40 19.19 11.49
N ASN A 169 0.12 20.31 11.98
CA ASN A 169 1.47 20.44 12.53
C ASN A 169 2.53 19.85 11.58
N VAL A 170 2.41 20.17 10.29
CA VAL A 170 3.32 19.67 9.25
C VAL A 170 4.72 20.20 9.55
N SER A 171 5.68 19.30 9.62
CA SER A 171 7.10 19.63 9.81
C SER A 171 7.89 19.50 8.52
N TYR A 172 7.48 18.57 7.65
CA TYR A 172 8.15 18.30 6.38
C TYR A 172 7.15 18.16 5.24
N ILE A 173 7.55 18.60 4.04
CA ILE A 173 6.82 18.37 2.79
C ILE A 173 7.70 17.52 1.89
N TYR A 174 7.19 16.36 1.49
CA TYR A 174 7.90 15.44 0.61
C TYR A 174 7.40 15.60 -0.83
N ILE A 175 8.28 15.98 -1.76
CA ILE A 175 7.97 16.13 -3.18
C ILE A 175 8.87 15.19 -4.00
N GLY A 176 8.33 14.02 -4.39
CA GLY A 176 9.00 13.06 -5.27
C GLY A 176 8.37 12.94 -6.66
N PRO A 177 8.74 11.91 -7.43
CA PRO A 177 8.18 11.66 -8.77
C PRO A 177 6.65 11.61 -8.77
N VAL A 178 6.08 10.91 -7.79
CA VAL A 178 4.63 10.69 -7.65
C VAL A 178 3.88 12.00 -7.40
N GLU A 179 4.40 12.85 -6.50
CA GLU A 179 3.83 14.17 -6.22
C GLU A 179 3.92 15.09 -7.43
N ARG A 180 5.06 15.10 -8.13
CA ARG A 180 5.29 15.92 -9.34
C ARG A 180 4.40 15.49 -10.50
N GLU A 181 4.17 14.19 -10.67
CA GLU A 181 3.28 13.67 -11.70
C GLU A 181 1.82 14.09 -11.45
N ARG A 182 1.34 14.00 -10.20
CA ARG A 182 -0.06 14.34 -9.88
C ARG A 182 -0.32 15.84 -9.80
N TYR A 183 0.66 16.62 -9.34
CA TYR A 183 0.51 18.05 -9.08
C TYR A 183 1.63 18.90 -9.69
N PRO A 184 1.85 18.84 -11.02
CA PRO A 184 3.05 19.37 -11.66
C PRO A 184 3.28 20.87 -11.47
N GLN A 185 2.20 21.66 -11.37
CA GLN A 185 2.29 23.10 -11.16
C GLN A 185 2.29 23.49 -9.68
N GLY A 186 1.45 22.82 -8.88
CA GLY A 186 1.27 23.21 -7.49
C GLY A 186 2.50 22.95 -6.63
N VAL A 187 3.28 21.90 -6.90
CA VAL A 187 4.47 21.59 -6.07
C VAL A 187 5.63 22.57 -6.27
N LEU A 188 5.65 23.34 -7.37
CA LEU A 188 6.75 24.26 -7.69
C LEU A 188 6.85 25.43 -6.71
N LYS A 189 5.71 25.86 -6.14
CA LYS A 189 5.65 27.01 -5.22
C LYS A 189 6.54 26.87 -3.98
N PHE A 190 6.92 25.65 -3.61
CA PHE A 190 7.77 25.39 -2.45
C PHE A 190 9.25 25.69 -2.72
N GLU A 191 9.67 25.79 -3.99
CA GLU A 191 11.07 26.06 -4.35
C GLU A 191 11.51 27.48 -3.96
N ASP A 192 10.60 28.46 -4.07
CA ASP A 192 10.86 29.88 -3.82
C ASP A 192 10.16 30.41 -2.54
N TRP A 193 9.64 29.52 -1.69
CA TRP A 193 8.89 29.94 -0.50
C TRP A 193 9.76 30.02 0.75
N ASP A 194 9.89 31.23 1.31
CA ASP A 194 10.67 31.52 2.53
C ASP A 194 10.21 30.75 3.78
N GLY A 195 8.97 30.24 3.81
CA GLY A 195 8.43 29.47 4.93
C GLY A 195 8.99 28.06 5.08
N CYS A 196 9.86 27.64 4.16
CA CYS A 196 10.54 26.35 4.23
C CYS A 196 12.01 26.44 3.83
N GLU A 197 12.75 25.37 4.09
CA GLU A 197 14.12 25.18 3.62
C GLU A 197 14.28 23.77 3.06
N VAL A 198 15.21 23.59 2.11
CA VAL A 198 15.52 22.28 1.55
C VAL A 198 16.32 21.47 2.57
N ALA A 199 15.72 20.44 3.15
CA ALA A 199 16.38 19.55 4.10
C ALA A 199 17.13 18.41 3.39
N TYR A 200 16.59 17.95 2.25
CA TYR A 200 17.21 16.93 1.41
C TYR A 200 16.81 17.14 -0.06
N LYS A 201 17.73 16.85 -0.97
CA LYS A 201 17.48 16.89 -2.41
C LYS A 201 18.33 15.86 -3.14
N ASN A 202 17.70 15.08 -4.02
CA ASN A 202 18.37 14.31 -5.06
C ASN A 202 17.77 14.65 -6.43
N GLU A 203 18.01 13.81 -7.44
CA GLU A 203 17.60 14.07 -8.83
C GLU A 203 16.10 14.24 -9.01
N CYS A 204 15.26 13.53 -8.25
CA CYS A 204 13.79 13.59 -8.41
C CYS A 204 13.00 13.82 -7.13
N VAL A 205 13.64 13.82 -5.96
CA VAL A 205 13.02 14.04 -4.66
C VAL A 205 13.60 15.28 -3.99
N THR A 206 12.72 16.17 -3.53
CA THR A 206 13.05 17.25 -2.61
C THR A 206 12.21 17.08 -1.34
N ILE A 207 12.85 17.14 -0.18
CA ILE A 207 12.17 17.21 1.11
C ILE A 207 12.39 18.62 1.67
N TYR A 208 11.30 19.34 1.87
CA TYR A 208 11.31 20.65 2.50
C TYR A 208 11.02 20.50 3.99
N ARG A 209 11.77 21.21 4.83
CA ARG A 209 11.46 21.39 6.25
C ARG A 209 10.76 22.73 6.42
N LEU A 210 9.61 22.75 7.08
CA LEU A 210 8.96 24.01 7.40
C LEU A 210 9.74 24.72 8.50
N ARG A 211 9.96 26.02 8.33
CA ARG A 211 10.40 26.88 9.42
C ARG A 211 9.23 26.98 10.41
N SER A 212 9.51 27.06 11.71
CA SER A 212 8.43 27.27 12.69
C SER A 212 7.60 28.46 12.24
N ILE A 213 6.32 28.23 11.92
CA ILE A 213 5.41 29.29 11.43
C ILE A 213 5.02 30.21 12.60
N ASN A 214 5.41 29.87 13.83
CA ASN A 214 5.26 30.71 15.02
C ASN A 214 6.58 30.77 15.80
N ALA A 215 7.16 31.98 15.90
CA ALA A 215 7.96 32.43 17.02
C ALA A 215 7.29 33.69 17.56
#